data_AF-A0A392PRF6-F1
#
_entry.id   AF-A0A392PRF6-F1
#
_cell.length_a   1.000
_cell.length_b   1.000
_cell.length_c   1.000
_cell.angle_alpha   90.00
_cell.angle_beta   90.00
_cell.angle_gamma   90.00
#
_symmetry.space_group_name_H-M   'P 1'
#
loop_
_entity.id
_entity.type
_entity.pdbx_description
1 polymer ?
#
loop_
_entity_poly.entity_id
_entity_poly.type
_entity_poly.pdbx_seq_one_letter_code
_entity_poly.pdbx_strand_id
1 'polypeptide(L)' 'MFQLQVIGSGTDKERIPGIDIHLSDGDKWMFAGHEVHVIDTPGHTRGHISFYFPGSGTIFTGDTLFSLSCGKLFEGSPEQ' A
#
# COMPACT_ATOMS: atom_id res chain seq x y z
N MET A 1 -25.73 10.84 -1.90
CA MET A 1 -24.55 10.67 -1.03
C MET A 1 -23.62 9.73 -1.77
N PHE A 2 -22.40 10.14 -2.14
CA PHE A 2 -21.48 9.25 -2.83
C PHE A 2 -20.91 8.25 -1.82
N GLN A 3 -20.97 6.96 -2.14
CA GLN A 3 -20.37 5.93 -1.32
C GLN A 3 -18.89 5.84 -1.69
N LEU A 4 -18.02 6.29 -0.79
CA LEU A 4 -16.57 6.13 -0.93
C LEU A 4 -16.20 4.69 -0.62
N GLN A 5 -15.17 4.18 -1.30
CA GLN A 5 -14.58 2.88 -0.99
C GLN A 5 -13.20 3.08 -0.38
N VAL A 6 -12.95 2.43 0.76
CA VAL A 6 -11.63 2.37 1.39
C VAL A 6 -10.89 1.16 0.85
N ILE A 7 -9.70 1.39 0.31
CA ILE A 7 -8.85 0.37 -0.29
C ILE A 7 -7.58 0.25 0.53
N GLY A 8 -7.13 -0.97 0.78
CA GLY A 8 -5.92 -1.18 1.56
C GLY A 8 -5.42 -2.62 1.54
N SER A 9 -4.40 -2.85 2.35
CA SER A 9 -3.77 -4.16 2.50
C SER A 9 -4.72 -5.19 3.07
N GLY A 10 -4.82 -6.35 2.42
CA GLY A 10 -5.57 -7.50 2.93
C GLY A 10 -4.97 -8.07 4.21
N THR A 11 -3.64 -7.99 4.37
CA THR A 11 -2.93 -8.36 5.61
C THR A 11 -3.39 -7.50 6.79
N ASP A 12 -3.72 -6.23 6.54
CA ASP A 12 -4.13 -5.26 7.57
C ASP A 12 -5.63 -4.95 7.58
N LYS A 13 -6.47 -5.79 6.97
CA LYS A 13 -7.92 -5.54 6.88
C LYS A 13 -8.61 -5.26 8.23
N GLU A 14 -8.18 -5.93 9.30
CA GLU A 14 -8.73 -5.74 10.65
C GLU A 14 -8.21 -4.46 11.34
N ARG A 15 -7.14 -3.86 10.78
CA ARG A 15 -6.48 -2.66 11.31
C ARG A 15 -6.81 -1.39 10.50
N ILE A 16 -7.40 -1.53 9.30
CA ILE A 16 -7.75 -0.41 8.42
C ILE A 16 -9.25 -0.11 8.61
N PRO A 17 -9.63 1.01 9.25
CA PRO A 17 -11.03 1.31 9.54
C PRO A 17 -11.89 1.46 8.29
N GLY A 18 -12.97 0.69 8.22
CA GLY A 18 -13.95 0.78 7.14
C GLY A 18 -13.45 0.30 5.78
N ILE A 19 -12.43 -0.55 5.73
CA ILE A 19 -11.90 -1.11 4.49
C ILE A 19 -12.97 -1.89 3.70
N ASP A 20 -13.09 -1.59 2.41
CA ASP A 20 -14.05 -2.22 1.49
C ASP A 20 -13.35 -3.14 0.48
N ILE A 21 -12.12 -2.79 0.07
CA ILE A 21 -11.34 -3.52 -0.94
C ILE A 21 -10.00 -3.92 -0.33
N HIS A 22 -9.73 -5.21 -0.32
CA HIS A 22 -8.51 -5.82 0.21
C HIS A 22 -7.59 -6.21 -0.93
N LEU A 23 -6.36 -5.71 -0.92
CA LEU A 23 -5.35 -5.97 -1.95
C LEU A 23 -4.16 -6.72 -1.36
N SER A 24 -3.52 -7.55 -2.17
CA SER A 24 -2.34 -8.34 -1.84
C SER A 24 -1.17 -8.00 -2.76
N ASP A 25 0.04 -8.42 -2.39
CA ASP A 25 1.22 -8.30 -3.25
C ASP A 25 0.96 -8.83 -4.67
N GLY A 26 1.42 -8.06 -5.67
CA GLY A 26 1.29 -8.41 -7.08
C GLY A 26 -0.10 -8.16 -7.68
N ASP A 27 -1.09 -7.74 -6.89
CA ASP A 27 -2.40 -7.38 -7.43
C ASP A 27 -2.30 -6.18 -8.39
N LYS A 28 -3.16 -6.22 -9.40
CA LYS A 28 -3.39 -5.11 -10.31
C LYS A 28 -4.79 -4.55 -10.08
N TRP A 29 -4.86 -3.29 -9.70
CA TRP A 29 -6.11 -2.59 -9.43
C TRP A 29 -6.35 -1.46 -10.43
N MET A 30 -7.60 -1.23 -10.83
CA MET A 30 -7.96 -0.19 -11.78
C MET A 30 -8.52 1.05 -11.07
N PHE A 31 -7.75 2.14 -11.08
CA PHE A 31 -8.17 3.44 -10.58
C PHE A 31 -8.59 4.35 -11.72
N ALA A 32 -9.89 4.53 -11.95
CA ALA A 32 -10.41 5.46 -12.96
C ALA A 32 -9.77 5.29 -14.36
N GLY A 33 -9.47 4.04 -14.77
CA GLY A 33 -8.82 3.72 -16.04
C GLY A 33 -7.28 3.64 -15.99
N HIS A 34 -6.67 3.89 -14.84
CA HIS A 34 -5.24 3.72 -14.61
C HIS A 34 -4.95 2.40 -13.88
N GLU A 35 -4.02 1.61 -14.41
CA GLU A 35 -3.53 0.41 -13.72
C GLU A 35 -2.66 0.83 -12.53
N VAL A 36 -2.88 0.19 -11.38
CA VAL A 36 -2.12 0.34 -10.14
C VAL A 36 -1.56 -1.03 -9.77
N HIS A 37 -0.25 -1.12 -9.61
CA HIS A 37 0.42 -2.32 -9.11
C HIS A 37 0.57 -2.21 -7.60
N VAL A 38 0.12 -3.25 -6.90
CA VAL A 38 0.23 -3.36 -5.45
C VAL A 38 1.51 -4.11 -5.13
N ILE A 39 2.31 -3.54 -4.23
CA ILE A 39 3.60 -4.10 -3.83
C ILE A 39 3.63 -4.17 -2.31
N ASP A 40 3.78 -5.37 -1.76
CA ASP A 40 4.03 -5.52 -0.32
C ASP A 40 5.38 -4.88 0.01
N THR A 41 5.38 -4.06 1.07
CA THR A 41 6.55 -3.32 1.54
C THR A 41 6.70 -3.43 3.06
N PRO A 42 6.79 -4.66 3.59
CA PRO A 42 6.89 -4.87 5.03
C PRO A 42 8.17 -4.26 5.58
N GLY A 43 8.13 -3.75 6.80
CA GLY A 43 9.30 -3.17 7.46
C GLY A 43 8.86 -2.18 8.52
N HIS A 44 8.33 -1.03 8.08
CA HIS A 44 7.70 -0.06 8.99
C HIS A 44 6.55 -0.70 9.78
N THR A 45 5.59 -1.28 9.05
CA THR A 45 4.57 -2.20 9.58
C THR A 45 4.58 -3.49 8.76
N ARG A 46 4.03 -4.57 9.31
CA ARG A 46 4.04 -5.90 8.63
C ARG A 46 3.07 -6.00 7.46
N GLY A 47 2.05 -5.13 7.39
CA GLY A 47 1.03 -5.13 6.35
C GLY A 47 1.11 -3.93 5.40
N HIS A 48 2.21 -3.17 5.44
CA HIS A 48 2.39 -2.00 4.59
C HIS A 48 2.44 -2.40 3.11
N ILE A 49 1.68 -1.69 2.26
CA ILE A 49 1.71 -1.83 0.80
C ILE A 49 2.02 -0.49 0.14
N SER A 50 2.69 -0.53 -1.00
CA SER A 50 2.93 0.63 -1.86
C SER A 50 2.11 0.52 -3.14
N PHE A 51 1.63 1.66 -3.64
CA PHE A 51 0.82 1.73 -4.86
C PHE A 51 1.64 2.34 -5.99
N TYR A 52 2.02 1.53 -6.98
CA TYR A 52 2.75 1.98 -8.16
C TYR A 52 1.82 2.21 -9.36
N PHE A 53 1.86 3.41 -9.93
CA PHE A 53 1.13 3.81 -11.11
C PHE A 53 2.09 3.85 -12.32
N PRO A 54 2.25 2.74 -13.08
CA PRO A 54 3.18 2.69 -14.21
C PRO A 54 2.89 3.74 -15.28
N GLY A 55 1.62 4.04 -15.52
CA GLY A 55 1.21 5.03 -16.53
C GLY A 55 1.69 6.46 -16.23
N SER A 56 1.94 6.80 -14.96
CA SER A 56 2.47 8.11 -14.56
C SER A 56 3.91 8.05 -14.03
N GLY A 57 4.51 6.85 -13.93
CA GLY A 57 5.81 6.65 -13.30
C GLY A 57 5.84 7.08 -11.82
N THR A 58 4.71 7.00 -11.12
CA THR A 58 4.56 7.48 -9.73
C THR A 58 4.36 6.31 -8.77
N ILE A 59 4.95 6.38 -7.58
CA ILE A 59 4.70 5.41 -6.49
C ILE A 59 4.33 6.15 -5.21
N PHE A 60 3.32 5.65 -4.50
CA PHE A 60 2.97 6.07 -3.15
C PHE A 60 3.57 5.05 -2.17
N THR A 61 4.62 5.45 -1.46
CA THR A 61 5.44 4.56 -0.61
C THR A 61 5.05 4.54 0.85
N GLY A 62 4.06 5.36 1.25
CA GLY A 62 3.71 5.57 2.66
C GLY A 62 4.96 5.88 3.48
N ASP A 63 5.12 5.17 4.59
CA ASP A 63 6.26 5.33 5.50
C ASP A 63 7.40 4.34 5.19
N THR A 64 7.35 3.59 4.08
CA THR A 64 8.44 2.68 3.71
C THR A 64 9.68 3.45 3.24
N LEU A 65 9.50 4.39 2.32
CA LEU A 65 10.58 5.17 1.71
C LEU A 65 10.26 6.66 1.75
N PHE A 66 11.23 7.43 2.22
CA PHE A 66 11.26 8.89 2.15
C PHE A 66 12.47 9.34 1.33
N SER A 67 12.52 10.63 1.00
CA SER A 67 13.75 11.20 0.45
C SER A 67 14.87 11.08 1.48
N LEU A 68 15.90 10.32 1.14
CA LEU A 68 17.12 10.10 1.95
C LEU A 68 16.93 9.27 3.23
N SER A 69 15.78 8.63 3.45
CA SER A 69 15.57 7.75 4.60
C SER A 69 14.46 6.71 4.36
N CYS A 70 14.28 5.81 5.32
CA CYS A 70 13.16 4.88 5.39
C CYS A 70 12.40 5.06 6.70
N GLY A 71 11.21 4.46 6.78
CA GLY A 71 10.45 4.40 8.03
C GLY A 71 11.21 3.66 9.12
N LYS A 72 10.90 4.02 10.37
CA LYS A 72 11.36 3.24 11.51
C LYS A 72 10.73 1.85 11.47
N LEU A 73 11.49 0.83 11.79
CA LEU A 73 11.02 -0.55 11.85
C LEU A 73 10.25 -0.77 13.15
N PHE A 74 8.92 -0.65 13.13
CA PHE A 74 8.08 -0.90 14.30
C PHE A 74 7.61 -2.35 14.39
N GLU A 75 7.37 -3.00 13.24
CA GLU A 75 6.84 -4.38 13.21
C GLU A 75 7.69 -5.36 12.37
N GLY A 76 8.58 -4.87 11.50
CA GLY A 76 9.45 -5.68 10.65
C GLY A 76 10.92 -5.74 11.12
N SER A 77 11.77 -6.42 10.32
CA SER A 77 13.22 -6.51 10.52
C SER A 77 13.99 -5.67 9.49
N PRO A 78 15.30 -5.39 9.69
CA PRO A 78 16.11 -4.66 8.71
C PRO A 78 16.26 -5.33 7.34
N GLU A 79 16.05 -6.65 7.26
CA GLU A 79 16.09 -7.40 6.00
C GLU A 79 14.81 -7.25 5.17
N GLN A 80 13.71 -6.83 5.80
CA GLN A 80 12.43 -6.52 5.16
C GLN A 80 12.43 -5.05 4.74
#